data_AF-A0A1H8VZK7-F1
#
_entry.id   AF-A0A1H8VZK7-F1
#
_cell.length_a   1.000
_cell.length_b   1.000
_cell.length_c   1.000
_cell.angle_alpha   90.00
_cell.angle_beta   90.00
_cell.angle_gamma   90.00
#
_symmetry.space_group_name_H-M   'P 1'
#
loop_
_entity.id
_entity.type
_entity.pdbx_description
1 polymer ?
#
loop_
_entity_poly.entity_id
_entity_poly.type
_entity_poly.pdbx_seq_one_letter_code
_entity_poly.pdbx_strand_id
1 'polypeptide(L)'
;MSSAIATGQAVASVLAEGGDLTGKILIDVSNPITADYKQLLLGNTTSAAEEIQKVAAGAHVVQAFNTIFAGLISPETRASKKMQIFVAGDDAERLRKYATLPRRSRLMPSTRVRSATAVLSSRSER
;
A
#
# COMPACT_ATOMS: atom_id res chain seq x y z
N MET A 1 5.23 -6.68 24.72
CA MET A 1 5.94 -5.64 23.93
C MET A 1 6.51 -6.30 22.69
N SER A 2 6.57 -5.62 21.55
CA SER A 2 7.18 -6.09 20.28
C SER A 2 6.28 -6.80 19.27
N SER A 3 5.38 -6.03 18.65
CA SER A 3 4.82 -6.37 17.33
C SER A 3 4.86 -5.16 16.39
N ALA A 4 4.72 -3.95 16.92
CA ALA A 4 4.98 -2.69 16.19
C ALA A 4 6.45 -2.53 15.73
N ILE A 5 7.40 -3.14 16.47
CA ILE A 5 8.85 -3.06 16.15
C ILE A 5 9.18 -3.80 14.84
N ALA A 6 8.45 -4.88 14.51
CA ALA A 6 8.77 -5.71 13.34
C ALA A 6 8.49 -5.01 12.00
N THR A 7 7.49 -4.12 11.92
CA THR A 7 7.17 -3.41 10.67
C THR A 7 8.01 -2.14 10.53
N GLY A 8 8.19 -1.35 11.59
CA GLY A 8 8.95 -0.10 11.54
C GLY A 8 10.45 -0.28 11.31
N GLN A 9 11.07 -1.29 11.96
CA GLN A 9 12.51 -1.53 11.83
C GLN A 9 12.89 -2.07 10.44
N ALA A 10 12.07 -2.96 9.88
CA ALA A 10 12.24 -3.49 8.54
C ALA A 10 12.00 -2.41 7.46
N VAL A 11 11.03 -1.51 7.66
CA VAL A 11 10.79 -0.38 6.76
C VAL A 11 11.99 0.57 6.75
N ALA A 12 12.51 0.94 7.92
CA ALA A 12 13.61 1.90 8.01
C ALA A 12 14.90 1.40 7.31
N SER A 13 15.25 0.11 7.47
CA SER A 13 16.40 -0.47 6.78
C SER A 13 16.22 -0.51 5.26
N VAL A 14 15.03 -0.89 4.80
CA VAL A 14 14.72 -0.95 3.35
C VAL A 14 14.71 0.45 2.72
N LEU A 15 14.19 1.46 3.43
CA LEU A 15 14.23 2.84 2.96
C LEU A 15 15.67 3.37 2.83
N ALA A 16 16.55 3.00 3.76
CA ALA A 16 17.96 3.37 3.69
C ALA A 16 18.68 2.72 2.49
N GLU A 17 18.35 1.47 2.17
CA GLU A 17 18.86 0.78 0.97
C GLU A 17 18.30 1.38 -0.34
N GLY A 18 17.10 1.97 -0.29
CA GLY A 18 16.42 2.58 -1.43
C GLY A 18 17.04 3.87 -1.97
N GLY A 19 18.01 4.47 -1.26
CA GLY A 19 18.67 5.71 -1.65
C GLY A 19 17.74 6.94 -1.58
N ASP A 20 17.97 7.94 -2.44
CA ASP A 20 17.13 9.13 -2.49
C ASP A 20 15.77 8.85 -3.14
N LEU A 21 14.72 8.87 -2.32
CA LEU A 21 13.33 8.66 -2.73
C LEU A 21 12.55 9.96 -2.95
N THR A 22 13.22 11.12 -2.91
CA THR A 22 12.57 12.43 -3.00
C THR A 22 11.80 12.59 -4.32
N GLY A 23 10.54 13.01 -4.22
CA GLY A 23 9.62 13.20 -5.36
C GLY A 23 9.18 11.91 -6.07
N LYS A 24 9.60 10.73 -5.58
CA LYS A 24 9.20 9.43 -6.13
C LYS A 24 7.88 8.96 -5.54
N ILE A 25 7.22 8.06 -6.26
CA ILE A 25 6.04 7.35 -5.73
C ILE A 25 6.55 6.07 -5.07
N LEU A 26 6.33 5.94 -3.77
CA LEU A 26 6.65 4.75 -2.98
C LEU A 26 5.36 3.96 -2.75
N ILE A 27 5.31 2.71 -3.20
CA ILE A 27 4.10 1.89 -3.11
C ILE A 27 4.23 0.93 -1.92
N ASP A 28 3.39 1.13 -0.90
CA ASP A 28 3.21 0.18 0.18
C ASP A 28 2.21 -0.91 -0.24
N VAL A 29 2.68 -2.16 -0.21
CA VAL A 29 1.91 -3.37 -0.54
C VAL A 29 1.60 -4.22 0.69
N SER A 30 1.96 -3.74 1.88
CA SER A 30 1.90 -4.52 3.12
C SER A 30 0.46 -4.78 3.59
N ASN A 31 0.30 -5.89 4.31
CA ASN A 31 -0.84 -6.12 5.19
C ASN A 31 -0.26 -6.23 6.61
N PRO A 32 -0.32 -5.18 7.44
CA PRO A 32 0.31 -5.18 8.76
C PRO A 32 -0.54 -6.00 9.73
N ILE A 33 -0.42 -7.33 9.67
CA ILE A 33 -1.19 -8.29 10.47
C ILE A 33 -0.28 -9.10 11.40
N THR A 34 -0.84 -9.57 12.51
CA THR A 34 -0.16 -10.46 13.45
C THR A 34 0.23 -11.78 12.78
N ALA A 35 1.24 -12.45 13.32
CA ALA A 35 1.75 -13.71 12.77
C ALA A 35 0.70 -14.85 12.75
N ASP A 36 -0.32 -14.76 13.59
CA ASP A 36 -1.47 -15.66 13.61
C ASP A 36 -2.61 -15.23 12.67
N TYR A 37 -2.42 -14.13 11.92
CA TYR A 37 -3.34 -13.57 10.93
C TYR A 37 -4.68 -13.06 11.50
N LYS A 38 -4.79 -12.87 12.81
CA LYS A 38 -6.07 -12.52 13.46
C LYS A 38 -6.28 -11.03 13.68
N GLN A 39 -5.23 -10.23 13.71
CA GLN A 39 -5.32 -8.82 14.10
C GLN A 39 -4.41 -7.93 13.25
N LEU A 40 -4.71 -6.63 13.22
CA LEU A 40 -3.83 -5.60 12.64
C LEU A 40 -2.75 -5.20 13.66
N LEU A 41 -1.49 -5.12 13.22
CA LEU A 41 -0.35 -4.69 14.03
C LEU A 41 -0.44 -3.21 14.45
N LEU A 42 -1.09 -2.38 13.63
CA LEU A 42 -1.16 -0.93 13.80
C LEU A 42 -2.54 -0.46 14.30
N GLY A 43 -3.46 -1.39 14.59
CA GLY A 43 -4.83 -1.07 14.91
C GLY A 43 -5.58 -0.43 13.72
N ASN A 44 -6.46 0.51 14.02
CA ASN A 44 -7.47 1.07 13.11
C ASN A 44 -7.49 2.61 13.08
N THR A 45 -6.52 3.26 13.71
CA THR A 45 -6.36 4.73 13.73
C THR A 45 -5.23 5.23 12.81
N THR A 46 -4.35 4.32 12.36
CA THR A 46 -3.26 4.59 11.41
C THR A 46 -3.09 3.38 10.49
N SER A 47 -2.16 3.47 9.54
CA SER A 47 -1.82 2.44 8.57
C SER A 47 -0.31 2.37 8.36
N ALA A 48 0.17 1.28 7.76
CA ALA A 48 1.60 1.13 7.47
C ALA A 48 2.09 2.22 6.52
N ALA A 49 1.32 2.53 5.47
CA ALA A 49 1.61 3.63 4.55
C ALA A 49 1.74 4.99 5.26
N GLU A 50 0.91 5.28 6.25
CA GLU A 50 1.00 6.53 7.05
C GLU A 50 2.26 6.55 7.91
N GLU A 51 2.64 5.44 8.53
CA GLU A 51 3.90 5.35 9.29
C GLU A 51 5.13 5.45 8.37
N ILE A 52 5.08 4.84 7.19
CA ILE A 52 6.13 4.94 6.16
C ILE A 52 6.27 6.39 5.68
N GLN A 53 5.15 7.10 5.46
CA GLN A 53 5.17 8.49 5.01
C GLN A 53 5.88 9.44 5.99
N LYS A 54 5.80 9.17 7.30
CA LYS A 54 6.49 9.96 8.34
C LYS A 54 8.02 9.84 8.23
N VAL A 55 8.54 8.67 7.87
CA VAL A 55 9.98 8.43 7.77
C VAL A 55 10.51 8.68 6.36
N ALA A 56 9.69 8.51 5.33
CA ALA A 56 10.00 8.79 3.92
C ALA A 56 9.42 10.14 3.47
N ALA A 57 9.68 11.21 4.23
CA ALA A 57 9.01 12.51 4.06
C ALA A 57 9.18 13.14 2.65
N GLY A 58 10.27 12.82 1.94
CA GLY A 58 10.48 13.27 0.57
C GLY A 58 9.72 12.47 -0.49
N ALA A 59 9.23 11.27 -0.16
CA ALA A 59 8.51 10.41 -1.08
C ALA A 59 6.99 10.64 -1.00
N HIS A 60 6.29 10.24 -2.06
CA HIS A 60 4.84 10.18 -2.11
C HIS A 60 4.40 8.74 -1.86
N VAL A 61 4.00 8.44 -0.63
CA VAL A 61 3.61 7.08 -0.24
C VAL A 61 2.17 6.80 -0.66
N VAL A 62 1.98 5.64 -1.30
CA VAL A 62 0.69 5.18 -1.81
C VAL A 62 0.48 3.75 -1.38
N GLN A 63 -0.66 3.45 -0.75
CA GLN A 63 -1.05 2.07 -0.49
C GLN A 63 -1.76 1.47 -1.70
N ALA A 64 -1.26 0.34 -2.20
CA ALA A 64 -1.86 -0.40 -3.31
C ALA A 64 -1.56 -1.90 -3.23
N PHE A 65 -2.28 -2.72 -4.00
CA PHE A 65 -2.09 -4.18 -4.12
C PHE A 65 -2.29 -5.03 -2.87
N ASN A 66 -2.43 -4.46 -1.68
CA ASN A 66 -2.59 -5.22 -0.43
C ASN A 66 -3.81 -6.17 -0.45
N THR A 67 -4.77 -5.96 -1.37
CA THR A 67 -5.97 -6.79 -1.55
C THR A 67 -5.84 -7.88 -2.60
N ILE A 68 -4.67 -8.03 -3.25
CA ILE A 68 -4.45 -8.97 -4.34
C ILE A 68 -3.44 -10.01 -3.89
N PHE A 69 -3.85 -11.28 -3.86
CA PHE A 69 -2.93 -12.37 -3.55
C PHE A 69 -1.85 -12.50 -4.63
N ALA A 70 -0.62 -12.78 -4.21
CA ALA A 70 0.56 -12.79 -5.09
C ALA A 70 0.38 -13.69 -6.33
N GLY A 71 -0.24 -14.87 -6.17
CA GLY A 71 -0.51 -15.80 -7.28
C GLY A 71 -1.43 -15.23 -8.37
N LEU A 72 -2.17 -14.16 -8.09
CA LEU A 72 -3.05 -13.49 -9.04
C LEU A 72 -2.34 -12.35 -9.80
N ILE A 73 -1.13 -11.95 -9.39
CA ILE A 73 -0.40 -10.82 -9.97
C ILE A 73 0.32 -11.23 -11.27
N SER A 74 0.55 -12.51 -11.52
CA SER A 74 1.28 -12.92 -12.72
C SER A 74 0.51 -12.56 -14.02
N PRO A 75 1.22 -12.21 -15.11
CA PRO A 75 0.57 -11.87 -16.38
C PRO A 75 -0.31 -12.99 -16.92
N GLU A 76 0.09 -14.26 -16.76
CA GLU A 76 -0.70 -15.40 -17.21
C GLU A 76 -2.04 -15.50 -16.48
N THR A 77 -2.05 -15.30 -15.16
CA THR A 77 -3.28 -15.35 -14.36
C THR A 77 -4.22 -14.18 -14.67
N ARG A 78 -3.67 -13.04 -15.09
CA ARG A 78 -4.44 -11.83 -15.47
C ARG A 78 -4.83 -11.77 -16.93
N ALA A 79 -4.37 -12.69 -17.78
CA ALA A 79 -4.58 -12.62 -19.23
C ALA A 79 -6.07 -12.51 -19.59
N SER A 80 -6.94 -13.20 -18.85
CA SER A 80 -8.39 -13.24 -19.04
C SER A 80 -9.19 -12.42 -18.02
N LYS A 81 -8.56 -11.80 -17.02
CA LYS A 81 -9.25 -11.15 -15.89
C LYS A 81 -8.74 -9.74 -15.66
N LYS A 82 -9.66 -8.78 -15.55
CA LYS A 82 -9.35 -7.44 -15.04
C LYS A 82 -9.36 -7.50 -13.52
N MET A 83 -8.31 -7.00 -12.88
CA MET A 83 -8.26 -6.93 -11.42
C MET A 83 -8.40 -5.49 -10.97
N GLN A 84 -9.31 -5.26 -10.04
CA GLN A 84 -9.44 -3.97 -9.39
C GLN A 84 -8.32 -3.81 -8.36
N ILE A 85 -7.61 -2.69 -8.42
CA ILE A 85 -6.63 -2.30 -7.39
C ILE A 85 -7.21 -1.11 -6.64
N PHE A 86 -7.37 -1.24 -5.34
CA PHE A 86 -7.64 -0.09 -4.49
C PHE A 86 -6.37 0.69 -4.25
N VAL A 87 -6.43 2.00 -4.43
CA VAL A 87 -5.28 2.90 -4.28
C VAL A 87 -5.66 4.06 -3.37
N ALA A 88 -4.82 4.33 -2.37
CA ALA A 88 -4.97 5.43 -1.41
C ALA A 88 -3.64 6.16 -1.19
N GLY A 89 -3.69 7.48 -1.04
CA GLY A 89 -2.55 8.35 -0.80
C GLY A 89 -2.97 9.82 -0.76
N ASP A 90 -2.12 10.67 -0.20
CA ASP A 90 -2.46 12.08 0.08
C ASP A 90 -2.21 13.03 -1.10
N ASP A 91 -1.23 12.71 -1.96
CA ASP A 91 -0.96 13.48 -3.17
C ASP A 91 -1.91 13.05 -4.30
N ALA A 92 -3.01 13.78 -4.44
CA ALA A 92 -4.03 13.49 -5.45
C ALA A 92 -3.51 13.54 -6.90
N GLU A 93 -2.51 14.37 -7.19
CA GLU A 93 -1.93 14.47 -8.53
C GLU A 93 -1.07 13.25 -8.86
N ARG A 94 -0.17 12.88 -7.93
CA ARG A 94 0.67 11.68 -8.04
C ARG A 94 -0.16 10.41 -8.06
N LEU A 95 -1.21 10.34 -7.24
CA LEU A 95 -2.16 9.24 -7.22
C LEU A 95 -2.88 9.06 -8.56
N ARG A 96 -3.31 10.18 -9.19
CA ARG A 96 -3.89 10.15 -10.55
C ARG A 96 -2.87 9.70 -11.58
N LYS A 97 -1.62 10.19 -11.51
CA LYS A 97 -0.53 9.77 -12.41
C LYS A 97 -0.23 8.27 -12.29
N TYR A 98 -0.25 7.74 -11.07
CA TYR A 98 -0.15 6.31 -10.84
C TYR A 98 -1.35 5.55 -11.42
N ALA A 99 -2.57 6.07 -11.21
CA ALA A 99 -3.80 5.44 -11.67
C ALA A 99 -3.91 5.36 -13.21
N THR A 100 -3.17 6.20 -13.95
CA THR A 100 -3.14 6.17 -15.42
C THR A 100 -2.05 5.28 -16.02
N LEU A 101 -1.06 4.84 -15.23
CA LEU A 101 0.02 3.95 -15.64
C LEU A 101 -0.42 2.55 -16.17
N PRO A 102 -1.50 1.90 -15.67
CA PRO A 102 -1.72 0.47 -15.92
C PRO A 102 -2.61 0.12 -17.12
N ARG A 103 -2.81 1.01 -18.11
CA ARG A 103 -3.69 0.70 -19.26
C ARG A 103 -3.25 -0.54 -20.06
N ARG A 104 -1.98 -0.94 -20.00
CA ARG A 104 -1.44 -2.16 -20.62
C ARG A 104 -1.51 -3.42 -19.75
N SER A 105 -1.66 -3.30 -18.43
CA SER A 105 -1.48 -4.42 -17.50
C SER A 105 -2.78 -5.09 -17.02
N ARG A 106 -3.95 -4.67 -17.54
CA ARG A 106 -5.29 -5.15 -17.09
C ARG A 106 -5.57 -4.97 -15.58
N LEU A 107 -4.72 -4.21 -14.92
CA LEU A 107 -4.87 -3.75 -13.55
C LEU A 107 -5.64 -2.43 -13.58
N MET A 108 -6.78 -2.36 -12.90
CA MET A 108 -7.70 -1.23 -12.96
C MET A 108 -7.71 -0.51 -11.60
N PRO A 109 -6.96 0.60 -11.46
CA PRO A 109 -6.98 1.39 -10.24
C PRO A 109 -8.36 1.96 -9.99
N SER A 110 -8.96 1.63 -8.85
CA SER A 110 -10.04 2.40 -8.26
C SER A 110 -9.43 3.44 -7.34
N THR A 111 -9.31 4.66 -7.87
CA THR A 111 -8.88 5.81 -7.07
C THR A 111 -9.99 6.14 -6.08
N ARG A 112 -9.74 5.95 -4.78
CA ARG A 112 -10.47 6.66 -3.72
C ARG A 112 -9.46 7.55 -3.02
N VAL A 113 -9.66 8.86 -3.11
CA VAL A 113 -8.91 9.84 -2.31
C VAL A 113 -9.48 9.80 -0.90
N ARG A 114 -8.98 8.87 -0.08
CA ARG A 114 -9.19 8.79 1.38
C ARG A 114 -7.91 8.20 1.99
N SER A 115 -7.63 8.51 3.25
CA SER A 115 -6.45 8.00 3.96
C SER A 115 -6.40 6.47 3.90
N ALA A 116 -5.19 5.91 3.96
CA ALA A 116 -5.00 4.45 3.96
C ALA A 116 -5.71 3.76 5.14
N THR A 117 -5.92 4.46 6.26
CA THR A 117 -6.80 4.06 7.37
C THR A 117 -8.23 3.74 6.91
N ALA A 118 -8.81 4.54 6.01
CA ALA A 118 -10.17 4.38 5.53
C ALA A 118 -10.36 3.16 4.61
N VAL A 119 -9.29 2.71 3.95
CA VAL A 119 -9.30 1.47 3.16
C VAL A 119 -9.38 0.26 4.10
N LEU A 120 -8.65 0.30 5.23
CA LEU A 120 -8.65 -0.75 6.24
C LEU A 120 -9.95 -0.77 7.06
N SER A 121 -10.50 0.38 7.46
CA SER A 121 -11.74 0.44 8.26
C SER A 121 -12.96 -0.10 7.51
N SER A 122 -13.02 0.07 6.18
CA SER A 122 -14.08 -0.50 5.33
C SER A 122 -14.14 -2.04 5.31
N ARG A 123 -13.15 -2.72 5.90
CA ARG A 123 -13.12 -4.18 6.11
C ARG A 123 -13.71 -4.61 7.46
N SER A 124 -13.78 -3.73 8.45
CA SER A 124 -14.27 -4.07 9.80
C SER A 124 -15.81 -4.14 9.87
N GLU A 125 -16.51 -3.60 8.88
CA GLU A 125 -17.97 -3.49 8.84
C GLU A 125 -18.64 -4.54 7.94
N ARG A 126 -17.93 -5.60 7.54
CA ARG A 126 -18.49 -6.72 6.77
C ARG A 126 -18.12 -8.07 7.34
#